data_AF-A0A7S0CA00-F1
#
_entry.id   AF-A0A7S0CA00-F1
#
_cell.length_a   1.000
_cell.length_b   1.000
_cell.length_c   1.000
_cell.angle_alpha   90.00
_cell.angle_beta   90.00
_cell.angle_gamma   90.00
#
_symmetry.space_group_name_H-M   'P 1'
#
loop_
_entity.id
_entity.type
_entity.pdbx_description
1 polymer ?
#
loop_
_entity_poly.entity_id
_entity_poly.type
_entity_poly.pdbx_seq_one_letter_code
_entity_poly.pdbx_strand_id
1 'polypeptide(L)'
;AFIIVWEITRPLVLDFASLVLGICVTLIFKVCLIKYLGRNTAGFYRKQPKKGNIAILALECWGIALTIGYMLARILKITFCAIFYLGRVDTPVLAEGGLADKLDKFPHVFRKEILSAEAHRHPYIERIGFMYLMKLRHGSDFGKLSGSIWRLLFVFSLMPWMRKYRLSSSDKDLAEQAFLKELALKRVPSYRVKEVEVVDIQDNQDVA
;
A
#
# COMPACT_ATOMS: atom_id res chain seq x y z
N ALA A 1 3.42 31.48 -11.39
CA ALA A 1 1.94 31.37 -11.51
C ALA A 1 1.44 29.95 -11.75
N PHE A 2 2.26 29.01 -12.26
CA PHE A 2 1.86 27.62 -12.51
C PHE A 2 1.31 26.86 -11.28
N ILE A 3 1.95 27.06 -10.12
CA ILE A 3 1.64 26.36 -8.86
C ILE A 3 0.24 26.68 -8.31
N ILE A 4 -0.32 27.86 -8.61
CA ILE A 4 -1.65 28.31 -8.15
C ILE A 4 -2.75 27.84 -9.11
N VAL A 5 -2.43 27.71 -10.40
CA VAL A 5 -3.38 27.33 -11.45
C VAL A 5 -3.66 25.82 -11.43
N TRP A 6 -2.69 25.01 -10.97
CA TRP A 6 -2.81 23.56 -10.95
C TRP A 6 -3.71 23.07 -9.80
N GLU A 7 -4.78 22.34 -10.13
CA GLU A 7 -5.85 21.96 -9.18
C GLU A 7 -5.36 21.13 -8.00
N ILE A 8 -4.38 20.25 -8.22
CA ILE A 8 -3.86 19.36 -7.17
C ILE A 8 -3.02 20.14 -6.14
N THR A 9 -2.27 21.15 -6.58
CA THR A 9 -1.36 21.92 -5.69
C THR A 9 -2.04 23.12 -5.06
N ARG A 10 -3.10 23.64 -5.69
CA ARG A 10 -3.85 24.81 -5.23
C ARG A 10 -4.29 24.73 -3.75
N PRO A 11 -4.92 23.66 -3.23
CA PRO A 11 -5.36 23.64 -1.83
C PRO A 11 -4.17 23.69 -0.86
N LEU A 12 -3.10 22.95 -1.14
CA LEU A 12 -1.88 22.97 -0.32
C LEU A 12 -1.23 24.36 -0.26
N VAL A 13 -1.19 25.06 -1.39
CA VAL A 13 -0.58 26.39 -1.48
C VAL A 13 -1.42 27.42 -0.74
N LEU A 14 -2.75 27.34 -0.82
CA LEU A 14 -3.65 28.22 -0.09
C LEU A 14 -3.57 27.98 1.43
N ASP A 15 -3.52 26.72 1.87
CA ASP A 15 -3.33 26.37 3.27
C ASP A 15 -1.99 26.90 3.80
N PHE A 16 -0.90 26.68 3.05
CA PHE A 16 0.42 27.20 3.40
C PHE A 16 0.44 28.74 3.45
N ALA A 17 -0.17 29.40 2.46
CA ALA A 17 -0.25 30.86 2.42
C ALA A 17 -1.04 31.41 3.61
N SER A 18 -2.15 30.79 3.98
CA SER A 18 -2.94 31.18 5.16
C SER A 18 -2.15 31.04 6.46
N LEU A 19 -1.33 29.99 6.59
CA LEU A 19 -0.44 29.77 7.72
C LEU A 19 0.65 30.84 7.78
N VAL A 20 1.33 31.12 6.67
CA VAL A 20 2.36 32.17 6.59
C VAL A 20 1.76 33.53 6.95
N LEU A 21 0.57 33.84 6.43
CA LEU A 21 -0.13 35.09 6.73
C LEU A 21 -0.44 35.21 8.22
N GLY A 22 -0.94 34.13 8.85
CA GLY A 22 -1.17 34.11 10.30
C GLY A 22 0.11 34.32 11.13
N ILE A 23 1.23 33.71 10.73
CA ILE A 23 2.54 33.92 11.37
C ILE A 23 2.99 35.38 11.19
N CYS A 24 2.89 35.93 9.98
CA CYS A 24 3.26 37.32 9.72
C CYS A 24 2.43 38.29 10.56
N VAL A 25 1.12 38.12 10.64
CA VAL A 25 0.22 38.97 11.44
C VAL A 25 0.60 38.92 12.92
N THR A 26 0.81 37.73 13.48
CA THR A 26 1.20 37.58 14.89
C THR A 26 2.59 38.15 15.19
N LEU A 27 3.55 38.00 14.27
CA LEU A 27 4.88 38.59 14.40
C LEU A 27 4.84 40.12 14.34
N ILE A 28 4.11 40.69 13.38
CA ILE A 28 3.93 42.15 13.26
C ILE A 28 3.28 42.68 14.54
N PHE A 29 2.20 42.05 15.01
CA PHE A 29 1.54 42.45 16.25
C PHE A 29 2.48 42.41 17.44
N LYS A 30 3.26 41.34 17.59
CA LYS A 30 4.27 41.20 18.66
C LYS A 30 5.35 42.27 18.58
N VAL A 31 5.91 42.53 17.39
CA VAL A 31 6.95 43.54 17.18
C VAL A 31 6.40 44.94 17.44
N CYS A 32 5.20 45.26 16.98
CA CYS A 32 4.51 46.52 17.26
C CYS A 32 4.31 46.72 18.76
N LEU A 33 3.85 45.67 19.47
CA LEU A 33 3.62 45.70 20.90
C LEU A 33 4.93 45.90 21.68
N ILE A 34 6.00 45.17 21.32
CA ILE A 34 7.34 45.33 21.91
C ILE A 34 7.90 46.74 21.65
N LYS A 35 7.78 47.26 20.42
CA LYS A 35 8.24 48.62 20.10
C LYS A 35 7.45 49.69 20.85
N TYR A 36 6.14 49.53 20.95
CA TYR A 36 5.27 50.45 21.69
C TYR A 36 5.62 50.46 23.19
N LEU A 37 5.75 49.28 23.80
CA LEU A 37 6.17 49.13 25.19
C LEU A 37 7.58 49.67 25.39
N GLY A 38 8.52 49.26 24.54
CA GLY A 38 9.91 49.67 24.56
C GLY A 38 10.09 51.17 24.52
N ARG A 39 9.34 51.89 23.67
CA ARG A 39 9.38 53.37 23.58
C ARG A 39 8.90 54.06 24.86
N ASN A 40 7.89 53.51 25.53
CA ASN A 40 7.39 54.02 26.81
C ASN A 40 8.27 53.62 28.02
N THR A 41 9.13 52.60 27.86
CA THR A 41 9.98 52.07 28.93
C THR A 41 11.48 52.23 28.68
N ALA A 42 11.90 52.99 27.66
CA ALA A 42 13.26 53.04 27.08
C ALA A 42 14.39 53.60 27.99
N GLY A 43 14.17 53.80 29.28
CA GLY A 43 15.21 54.28 30.20
C GLY A 43 15.84 53.13 30.99
N PHE A 44 17.17 53.01 30.93
CA PHE A 44 17.99 52.15 31.83
C PHE A 44 17.71 52.40 33.33
N TYR A 45 17.09 53.54 33.68
CA TYR A 45 16.43 53.77 34.96
C TYR A 45 14.91 53.74 34.76
N ARG A 46 14.30 52.60 35.12
CA ARG A 46 12.86 52.34 34.97
C ARG A 46 12.04 53.40 35.72
N LYS A 47 11.45 54.38 35.02
CA LYS A 47 10.46 55.29 35.63
C LYS A 47 9.29 54.52 36.27
N GLN A 48 8.92 53.35 35.74
CA GLN A 48 7.83 52.50 36.25
C GLN A 48 8.11 50.99 36.07
N PRO A 49 8.84 50.33 37.00
CA PRO A 49 9.21 48.92 36.87
C PRO A 49 8.01 47.96 36.85
N LYS A 50 6.92 48.34 37.52
CA LYS A 50 5.68 47.54 37.58
C LYS A 50 5.10 47.27 36.19
N LYS A 51 5.07 48.29 35.31
CA LYS A 51 4.50 48.15 33.95
C LYS A 51 5.34 47.25 33.05
N GLY A 52 6.66 47.33 33.16
CA GLY A 52 7.57 46.47 32.39
C GLY A 52 7.41 45.00 32.75
N ASN A 53 7.34 44.68 34.05
CA ASN A 53 7.15 43.30 34.51
C ASN A 53 5.80 42.71 34.05
N ILE A 54 4.71 43.50 34.12
CA ILE A 54 3.40 43.07 33.63
C ILE A 54 3.43 42.80 32.12
N ALA A 55 4.11 43.66 31.35
CA ALA A 55 4.20 43.50 29.91
C ALA A 55 5.02 42.26 29.50
N ILE A 56 6.12 41.97 30.21
CA ILE A 56 6.91 40.75 30.01
C ILE A 56 6.06 39.52 30.35
N LEU A 57 5.38 39.53 31.50
CA LEU A 57 4.48 38.45 31.90
C LEU A 57 3.37 38.22 30.86
N ALA A 58 2.79 39.29 30.31
CA ALA A 58 1.79 39.20 29.26
C ALA A 58 2.35 38.58 27.96
N LEU A 59 3.58 38.91 27.57
CA LEU A 59 4.25 38.32 26.41
C LEU A 59 4.57 36.83 26.60
N GLU A 60 4.97 36.42 27.81
CA GLU A 60 5.17 35.01 28.15
C GLU A 60 3.84 34.24 28.14
N CYS A 61 2.80 34.81 28.75
CA CYS A 61 1.45 34.24 28.76
C CYS A 61 0.88 34.10 27.34
N TRP A 62 1.13 35.08 26.46
CA TRP A 62 0.76 34.99 25.04
C TRP A 62 1.43 33.80 24.35
N GLY A 63 2.72 33.57 24.60
CA GLY A 63 3.43 32.41 24.07
C GLY A 63 2.82 31.09 24.53
N ILE A 64 2.52 30.97 25.83
CA ILE A 64 1.87 29.78 26.42
C ILE A 64 0.47 29.58 25.84
N ALA A 65 -0.31 30.64 25.66
CA ALA A 65 -1.65 30.56 25.07
C ALA A 65 -1.60 30.04 23.62
N LEU A 66 -0.65 30.50 22.81
CA LEU A 66 -0.48 30.02 21.43
C LEU A 66 -0.09 28.54 21.37
N THR A 67 0.83 28.07 22.23
CA THR A 67 1.23 26.66 22.25
C THR A 67 0.08 25.75 22.68
N ILE A 68 -0.68 26.15 23.71
CA ILE A 68 -1.88 25.43 24.15
C ILE A 68 -2.92 25.38 23.02
N GLY A 69 -3.20 26.51 22.36
CA GLY A 69 -4.16 26.58 21.26
C GLY A 69 -3.79 25.67 20.09
N TYR A 70 -2.52 25.64 19.70
CA TYR A 70 -2.02 24.74 18.65
C TYR A 70 -2.16 23.26 19.04
N MET A 71 -1.81 22.90 20.28
CA MET A 71 -1.96 21.53 20.79
C MET A 71 -3.43 21.10 20.80
N LEU A 72 -4.34 21.96 21.24
CA LEU A 72 -5.78 21.67 21.22
C LEU A 72 -6.29 21.43 19.81
N ALA A 73 -5.94 22.31 18.85
CA ALA A 73 -6.31 22.15 17.45
C ALA A 73 -5.76 20.84 16.85
N ARG A 74 -4.53 20.45 17.22
CA ARG A 74 -3.93 19.18 16.80
C ARG A 74 -4.68 17.98 17.37
N ILE A 75 -5.03 18.00 18.65
CA ILE A 75 -5.80 16.93 19.29
C ILE A 75 -7.15 16.76 18.59
N LEU A 76 -7.87 17.86 18.36
CA LEU A 76 -9.16 17.81 17.67
C LEU A 76 -9.03 17.20 16.27
N LYS A 77 -8.03 17.62 15.47
CA LYS A 77 -7.80 17.05 14.14
C LYS A 77 -7.53 15.54 14.20
N ILE A 78 -6.68 15.10 15.13
CA ILE A 78 -6.36 13.68 15.30
C ILE A 78 -7.61 12.89 15.73
N THR A 79 -8.41 13.42 16.65
CA THR A 79 -9.67 12.79 17.09
C THR A 79 -10.67 12.68 15.95
N PHE A 80 -10.87 13.73 15.16
CA PHE A 80 -11.75 13.67 13.98
C PHE A 80 -11.24 12.65 12.95
N CYS A 81 -9.95 12.68 12.62
CA CYS A 81 -9.36 11.68 11.74
C CYS A 81 -9.58 10.26 12.29
N ALA A 82 -9.35 10.03 13.58
CA ALA A 82 -9.57 8.72 14.21
C ALA A 82 -11.04 8.27 14.10
N ILE A 83 -12.01 9.17 14.35
CA ILE A 83 -13.44 8.85 14.24
C ILE A 83 -13.83 8.48 12.81
N PHE A 84 -13.41 9.27 11.81
CA PHE A 84 -13.75 9.00 10.41
C PHE A 84 -13.05 7.75 9.87
N TYR A 85 -11.84 7.47 10.32
CA TYR A 85 -11.08 6.31 9.87
C TYR A 85 -11.46 5.02 10.61
N LEU A 86 -12.08 5.09 11.78
CA LEU A 86 -12.57 3.90 12.52
C LEU A 86 -13.53 3.05 11.67
N GLY A 87 -14.28 3.68 10.75
CA GLY A 87 -15.20 2.98 9.85
C GLY A 87 -14.54 2.36 8.61
N ARG A 88 -13.26 2.62 8.36
CA ARG A 88 -12.55 2.11 7.18
C ARG A 88 -11.68 0.91 7.56
N VAL A 89 -11.89 -0.18 6.84
CA VAL A 89 -11.20 -1.46 7.04
C VAL A 89 -9.88 -1.54 6.27
N ASP A 90 -9.80 -0.81 5.16
CA ASP A 90 -8.71 -0.97 4.18
C ASP A 90 -7.41 -0.27 4.59
N THR A 91 -7.48 0.70 5.52
CA THR A 91 -6.36 1.61 5.84
C THR A 91 -5.99 1.52 7.31
N PRO A 92 -4.72 1.26 7.65
CA PRO A 92 -4.27 1.28 9.04
C PRO A 92 -4.41 2.69 9.62
N VAL A 93 -4.98 2.80 10.82
CA VAL A 93 -5.17 4.09 11.50
C VAL A 93 -3.87 4.57 12.15
N LEU A 94 -3.04 3.62 12.58
CA LEU A 94 -1.78 3.90 13.26
C LEU A 94 -0.61 3.85 12.27
N ALA A 95 0.45 4.59 12.60
CA ALA A 95 1.67 4.60 11.80
C ALA A 95 2.37 3.22 11.79
N GLU A 96 2.97 2.87 10.66
CA GLU A 96 3.72 1.63 10.49
C GLU A 96 4.96 1.60 11.38
N GLY A 97 5.22 0.44 12.00
CA GLY A 97 6.39 0.23 12.85
C GLY A 97 6.16 0.64 14.30
N GLY A 98 5.76 -0.33 15.13
CA GLY A 98 5.72 -0.18 16.58
C GLY A 98 4.73 -1.12 17.27
N LEU A 99 4.28 -0.73 18.46
CA LEU A 99 3.16 -1.41 19.15
C LEU A 99 1.86 -1.33 18.35
N ALA A 100 1.74 -0.30 17.52
CA ALA A 100 0.64 -0.05 16.60
C ALA A 100 0.28 -1.25 15.73
N ASP A 101 1.27 -1.84 15.05
CA ASP A 101 1.08 -2.99 14.15
C ASP A 101 0.51 -4.22 14.87
N LYS A 102 0.72 -4.33 16.19
CA LYS A 102 0.19 -5.42 17.00
C LYS A 102 -1.24 -5.17 17.49
N LEU A 103 -1.61 -3.90 17.66
CA LEU A 103 -2.91 -3.47 18.15
C LEU A 103 -3.96 -3.47 17.02
N ASP A 104 -3.61 -2.98 15.84
CA ASP A 104 -4.51 -2.90 14.70
C ASP A 104 -4.21 -3.98 13.64
N LYS A 105 -4.72 -5.20 13.90
CA LYS A 105 -4.52 -6.35 12.99
C LYS A 105 -5.52 -6.39 11.82
N PHE A 106 -6.56 -5.57 11.86
CA PHE A 106 -7.71 -5.71 10.98
C PHE A 106 -7.36 -5.48 9.49
N PRO A 107 -6.59 -4.44 9.11
CA PRO A 107 -6.19 -4.23 7.73
C PRO A 107 -5.37 -5.40 7.16
N HIS A 108 -4.56 -6.06 7.99
CA HIS A 108 -3.78 -7.22 7.56
C HIS A 108 -4.64 -8.44 7.28
N VAL A 109 -5.67 -8.68 8.09
CA VAL A 109 -6.63 -9.76 7.86
C VAL A 109 -7.42 -9.49 6.59
N PHE A 110 -7.95 -8.28 6.43
CA PHE A 110 -8.69 -7.88 5.25
C PHE A 110 -7.86 -8.02 3.96
N ARG A 111 -6.59 -7.60 3.99
CA ARG A 111 -5.68 -7.77 2.85
C ARG A 111 -5.45 -9.25 2.52
N LYS A 112 -5.32 -10.12 3.53
CA LYS A 112 -5.20 -11.57 3.30
C LYS A 112 -6.46 -12.15 2.66
N GLU A 113 -7.63 -11.69 3.07
CA GLU A 113 -8.89 -12.11 2.48
C GLU A 113 -9.00 -11.69 1.02
N ILE A 114 -8.65 -10.44 0.69
CA ILE A 114 -8.60 -9.97 -0.70
C ILE A 114 -7.64 -10.84 -1.52
N LEU A 115 -6.42 -11.07 -1.03
CA LEU A 115 -5.44 -11.87 -1.75
C LEU A 115 -5.89 -13.33 -1.94
N SER A 116 -6.56 -13.90 -0.93
CA SER A 116 -7.15 -15.25 -1.04
C SER A 116 -8.29 -15.26 -2.06
N ALA A 117 -9.18 -14.27 -2.03
CA ALA A 117 -10.28 -14.15 -2.99
C ALA A 117 -9.76 -13.98 -4.42
N GLU A 118 -8.77 -13.11 -4.64
CA GLU A 118 -8.13 -12.90 -5.94
C GLU A 118 -7.41 -14.16 -6.43
N ALA A 119 -6.74 -14.90 -5.53
CA ALA A 119 -6.09 -16.15 -5.88
C ALA A 119 -7.08 -17.24 -6.33
N HIS A 120 -8.26 -17.30 -5.70
CA HIS A 120 -9.28 -18.31 -6.04
C HIS A 120 -10.21 -17.90 -7.18
N ARG A 121 -10.47 -16.61 -7.35
CA ARG A 121 -11.45 -16.07 -8.32
C ARG A 121 -10.83 -14.97 -9.16
N HIS A 122 -9.79 -15.34 -9.91
CA HIS A 122 -9.16 -14.39 -10.80
C HIS A 122 -9.96 -14.30 -12.12
N PRO A 123 -10.53 -13.14 -12.47
CA PRO A 123 -11.46 -13.02 -13.59
C PRO A 123 -10.84 -13.39 -14.94
N TYR A 124 -9.53 -13.19 -15.10
CA TYR A 124 -8.84 -13.62 -16.32
C TYR A 124 -8.69 -15.14 -16.41
N ILE A 125 -8.44 -15.82 -15.29
CA ILE A 125 -8.29 -17.28 -15.28
C ILE A 125 -9.65 -17.92 -15.58
N GLU A 126 -10.73 -17.41 -14.98
CA GLU A 126 -12.08 -17.87 -15.25
C GLU A 126 -12.47 -17.69 -16.72
N ARG A 127 -12.18 -16.52 -17.32
CA ARG A 127 -12.44 -16.28 -18.74
C ARG A 127 -11.64 -17.20 -19.66
N ILE A 128 -10.36 -17.42 -19.35
CA ILE A 128 -9.51 -18.35 -20.11
C ILE A 128 -10.04 -19.78 -19.96
N GLY A 129 -10.39 -20.20 -18.74
CA GLY A 129 -11.00 -21.51 -18.48
C GLY A 129 -12.30 -21.70 -19.26
N PHE A 130 -13.18 -20.71 -19.28
CA PHE A 130 -14.41 -20.73 -20.08
C PHE A 130 -14.13 -20.81 -21.58
N MET A 131 -13.14 -20.06 -22.07
CA MET A 131 -12.69 -20.15 -23.45
C MET A 131 -12.17 -21.56 -23.78
N TYR A 132 -11.43 -22.21 -22.88
CA TYR A 132 -11.02 -23.62 -23.06
C TYR A 132 -12.19 -24.60 -22.99
N LEU A 133 -13.21 -24.36 -22.16
CA LEU A 133 -14.43 -25.19 -22.16
C LEU A 133 -15.19 -25.08 -23.49
N MET A 134 -15.16 -23.92 -24.17
CA MET A 134 -15.71 -23.79 -25.52
C MET A 134 -15.01 -24.68 -26.56
N LYS A 135 -13.77 -25.10 -26.31
CA LYS A 135 -13.10 -26.12 -27.13
C LYS A 135 -13.85 -27.44 -27.12
N LEU A 136 -14.41 -27.86 -25.98
CA LEU A 136 -15.22 -29.08 -25.89
C LEU A 136 -16.50 -28.96 -26.71
N ARG A 137 -17.11 -27.77 -26.74
CA ARG A 137 -18.35 -27.52 -27.49
C ARG A 137 -18.13 -27.43 -29.01
N HIS A 138 -17.03 -26.85 -29.46
CA HIS A 138 -16.78 -26.55 -30.88
C HIS A 138 -15.77 -27.51 -31.55
N GLY A 139 -15.21 -28.46 -30.78
CA GLY A 139 -14.36 -29.53 -31.30
C GLY A 139 -13.19 -29.02 -32.12
N SER A 140 -13.11 -29.47 -33.38
CA SER A 140 -12.02 -29.16 -34.32
C SER A 140 -12.04 -27.72 -34.86
N ASP A 141 -13.17 -27.03 -34.80
CA ASP A 141 -13.26 -25.65 -35.29
C ASP A 141 -12.67 -24.63 -34.31
N PHE A 142 -12.45 -25.04 -33.06
CA PHE A 142 -11.90 -24.19 -32.03
C PHE A 142 -10.38 -24.04 -32.15
N GLY A 143 -9.92 -22.83 -32.49
CA GLY A 143 -8.49 -22.48 -32.42
C GLY A 143 -7.63 -23.03 -33.55
N LYS A 144 -8.05 -22.82 -34.81
CA LYS A 144 -7.28 -23.18 -36.01
C LYS A 144 -5.84 -22.68 -35.93
N LEU A 145 -4.89 -23.50 -36.40
CA LEU A 145 -3.45 -23.24 -36.36
C LEU A 145 -3.10 -21.90 -37.03
N SER A 146 -3.73 -21.62 -38.18
CA SER A 146 -3.57 -20.35 -38.90
C SER A 146 -3.95 -19.14 -38.02
N GLY A 147 -5.10 -19.18 -37.34
CA GLY A 147 -5.54 -18.12 -36.44
C GLY A 147 -4.63 -17.92 -35.23
N SER A 148 -4.10 -19.02 -34.67
CA SER A 148 -3.15 -18.97 -33.55
C SER A 148 -1.83 -18.32 -33.95
N ILE A 149 -1.31 -18.62 -35.15
CA ILE A 149 -0.09 -17.98 -35.68
C ILE A 149 -0.30 -16.47 -35.86
N TRP A 150 -1.43 -16.05 -36.42
CA TRP A 150 -1.73 -14.62 -36.61
C TRP A 150 -1.82 -13.85 -35.28
N ARG A 151 -2.49 -14.42 -34.26
CA ARG A 151 -2.55 -13.80 -32.93
C ARG A 151 -1.17 -13.69 -32.30
N LEU A 152 -0.33 -14.72 -32.45
CA LEU A 152 1.03 -14.72 -31.93
C LEU A 152 1.89 -13.65 -32.62
N LEU A 153 1.79 -13.55 -33.94
CA LEU A 153 2.48 -12.52 -34.72
C LEU A 153 2.03 -11.13 -34.27
N PHE A 154 0.72 -10.90 -34.11
CA PHE A 154 0.17 -9.65 -33.63
C PHE A 154 0.67 -9.28 -32.23
N VAL A 155 0.63 -10.23 -31.28
CA VAL A 155 1.14 -10.03 -29.92
C VAL A 155 2.63 -9.69 -29.93
N PHE A 156 3.43 -10.32 -30.79
CA PHE A 156 4.87 -10.02 -30.90
C PHE A 156 5.20 -8.74 -31.64
N SER A 157 4.31 -8.25 -32.51
CA SER A 157 4.44 -6.94 -33.12
C SER A 157 4.12 -5.82 -32.11
N LEU A 158 3.11 -6.02 -31.26
CA LEU A 158 2.72 -5.04 -30.24
C LEU A 158 3.60 -5.07 -28.99
N MET A 159 3.96 -6.26 -28.52
CA MET A 159 4.66 -6.50 -27.26
C MET A 159 5.94 -7.30 -27.49
N PRO A 160 6.96 -6.73 -28.16
CA PRO A 160 8.16 -7.46 -28.56
C PRO A 160 8.97 -7.99 -27.37
N TRP A 161 8.89 -7.35 -26.19
CA TRP A 161 9.59 -7.79 -24.98
C TRP A 161 9.12 -9.17 -24.49
N MET A 162 7.90 -9.59 -24.83
CA MET A 162 7.38 -10.92 -24.46
C MET A 162 8.12 -12.06 -25.15
N ARG A 163 8.86 -11.79 -26.24
CA ARG A 163 9.69 -12.81 -26.90
C ARG A 163 10.74 -13.40 -25.96
N LYS A 164 11.28 -12.59 -25.04
CA LYS A 164 12.27 -13.03 -24.04
C LYS A 164 11.68 -14.01 -23.02
N TYR A 165 10.40 -13.84 -22.67
CA TYR A 165 9.73 -14.66 -21.65
C TYR A 165 9.03 -15.90 -22.24
N ARG A 166 9.09 -16.07 -23.57
CA ARG A 166 8.60 -17.28 -24.21
C ARG A 166 9.60 -18.40 -23.91
N LEU A 167 9.28 -19.24 -22.93
CA LEU A 167 10.04 -20.45 -22.61
C LEU A 167 10.29 -21.25 -23.90
N SER A 168 11.55 -21.29 -24.35
CA SER A 168 11.98 -22.23 -25.38
C SER A 168 11.76 -23.64 -24.85
N SER A 169 11.27 -24.55 -25.69
CA SER A 169 11.03 -25.96 -25.33
C SER A 169 12.28 -26.60 -24.71
N SER A 170 13.48 -26.23 -25.19
CA SER A 170 14.76 -26.68 -24.64
C SER A 170 14.99 -26.30 -23.17
N ASP A 171 14.47 -25.14 -22.72
CA ASP A 171 14.60 -24.71 -21.32
C ASP A 171 13.56 -25.38 -20.42
N LYS A 172 12.41 -25.80 -20.98
CA LYS A 172 11.38 -26.53 -20.24
C LYS A 172 11.87 -27.94 -19.90
N ASP A 173 12.47 -28.63 -20.86
CA ASP A 173 13.01 -29.98 -20.64
C ASP A 173 14.14 -29.96 -19.61
N LEU A 174 15.01 -28.94 -19.66
CA LEU A 174 16.09 -28.74 -18.68
C LEU A 174 15.57 -28.40 -17.28
N ALA A 175 14.56 -27.52 -17.17
CA ALA A 175 13.97 -27.15 -15.90
C ALA A 175 13.17 -28.30 -15.27
N GLU A 176 12.44 -29.07 -16.08
CA GLU A 176 11.72 -30.27 -15.65
C GLU A 176 12.68 -31.36 -15.18
N GLN A 177 13.77 -31.62 -15.93
CA GLN A 177 14.81 -32.54 -15.49
C GLN A 177 15.51 -32.09 -14.21
N ALA A 178 15.80 -30.78 -14.06
CA ALA A 178 16.40 -30.24 -12.85
C ALA A 178 15.47 -30.40 -11.63
N PHE A 179 14.17 -30.11 -11.79
CA PHE A 179 13.16 -30.27 -10.75
C PHE A 179 12.97 -31.74 -10.35
N LEU A 180 12.90 -32.66 -11.32
CA LEU A 180 12.81 -34.10 -11.06
C LEU A 180 14.06 -34.63 -10.35
N LYS A 181 15.25 -34.11 -10.70
CA LYS A 181 16.51 -34.47 -10.04
C LYS A 181 16.55 -33.97 -8.59
N GLU A 182 16.04 -32.77 -8.33
CA GLU A 182 15.90 -32.23 -6.98
C GLU A 182 14.90 -33.04 -6.15
N LEU A 183 13.75 -33.44 -6.72
CA LEU A 183 12.78 -34.32 -6.07
C LEU A 183 13.35 -35.72 -5.80
N ALA A 184 14.14 -36.27 -6.72
CA ALA A 184 14.82 -37.56 -6.55
C ALA A 184 15.87 -37.49 -5.43
N LEU A 185 16.60 -36.38 -5.33
CA LEU A 185 17.58 -36.12 -4.26
C LEU A 185 16.92 -35.82 -2.91
N LYS A 186 15.74 -35.20 -2.93
CA LYS A 186 14.94 -34.89 -1.74
C LYS A 186 14.08 -36.08 -1.29
N ARG A 187 14.31 -37.30 -1.81
CA ARG A 187 13.78 -38.53 -1.19
C ARG A 187 14.27 -38.62 0.25
N VAL A 188 13.39 -38.20 1.14
CA VAL A 188 13.35 -38.54 2.57
C VAL A 188 13.55 -40.05 2.72
N PRO A 189 14.33 -40.52 3.71
CA PRO A 189 14.57 -41.94 3.94
C PRO A 189 13.25 -42.71 4.06
N SER A 190 13.20 -43.79 3.28
CA SER A 190 12.20 -44.86 3.26
C SER A 190 11.32 -44.96 4.51
N TYR A 191 10.04 -44.55 4.40
CA TYR A 191 9.01 -45.24 5.17
C TYR A 191 8.91 -46.64 4.57
N ARG A 192 9.33 -47.64 5.35
CA ARG A 192 9.18 -49.06 5.05
C ARG A 192 7.69 -49.35 4.86
N VAL A 193 7.19 -49.23 3.62
CA VAL A 193 5.90 -49.81 3.26
C VAL A 193 6.11 -51.31 3.36
N LYS A 194 5.49 -51.95 4.36
CA LYS A 194 5.41 -53.42 4.40
C LYS A 194 4.79 -53.84 3.08
N GLU A 195 5.54 -54.62 2.31
CA GLU A 195 5.03 -55.31 1.13
C GLU A 195 3.75 -56.05 1.54
N VAL A 196 2.63 -55.61 1.02
CA VAL A 196 1.40 -56.41 1.03
C VAL A 196 1.64 -57.44 -0.07
N GLU A 197 1.78 -58.70 0.33
CA GLU A 197 1.82 -59.84 -0.59
C GLU A 197 0.65 -59.72 -1.57
N VAL A 198 0.99 -59.51 -2.84
CA VAL A 198 0.05 -59.61 -3.95
C VAL A 198 -0.21 -61.09 -4.11
N VAL A 199 -1.40 -61.52 -3.69
CA VAL A 199 -1.92 -62.86 -4.00
C VAL A 199 -2.10 -62.94 -5.51
N ASP A 200 -1.26 -63.74 -6.16
CA ASP A 200 -1.38 -64.06 -7.59
C ASP A 200 -2.69 -64.80 -7.82
N ILE A 201 -3.67 -64.10 -8.39
CA ILE A 201 -4.84 -64.73 -8.97
C ILE A 201 -4.38 -65.28 -10.33
N GLN A 202 -4.04 -66.56 -10.36
CA GLN A 202 -3.89 -67.32 -11.60
C GLN A 202 -5.26 -67.38 -12.30
N ASP A 203 -5.48 -66.50 -13.27
CA ASP A 203 -6.54 -66.66 -14.26
C ASP A 203 -6.18 -67.85 -15.15
N ASN A 204 -6.73 -68.98 -14.73
CA ASN A 204 -6.83 -70.21 -15.47
C ASN A 204 -8.11 -70.11 -16.30
N GLN A 205 -8.01 -70.03 -17.64
CA GLN A 205 -8.97 -70.61 -18.57
C GLN A 205 -8.54 -70.44 -20.03
N ASP A 206 -7.77 -71.42 -20.49
CA ASP A 206 -8.00 -72.03 -21.81
C ASP A 206 -9.26 -72.89 -21.70
N VAL A 207 -10.35 -72.57 -22.40
CA VAL A 207 -11.33 -73.56 -22.87
C VAL A 207 -11.99 -73.06 -24.17
N ALA A 208 -11.65 -73.76 -25.25
CA ALA A 208 -12.42 -74.12 -26.46
C ALA A 208 -13.25 -73.07 -27.22
#